data_AF-A0AAD6K1F7-F1
#
_entry.id   AF-A0AAD6K1F7-F1
#
_cell.length_a   1.000
_cell.length_b   1.000
_cell.length_c   1.000
_cell.angle_alpha   90.00
_cell.angle_beta   90.00
_cell.angle_gamma   90.00
#
_symmetry.space_group_name_H-M   'P 1'
#
loop_
_entity.id
_entity.type
_entity.pdbx_description
1 polymer ?
#
loop_
_entity_poly.entity_id
_entity_poly.type
_entity_poly.pdbx_seq_one_letter_code
_entity_poly.pdbx_strand_id
1 'polypeptide(L)'
;MTHNSPSVYLDEMPNHRYPSCPEYPPPSSSAMGAGVAPGSVIWGSPGCPKPSEYMQGLIGVVLLALNTLKSEKIMPTETNIADCIRYGDQKHRNTDIKKALECAIEHQMVVAQSLGAMQLFVGKNEKLWKCVNPIGGSPKKIPKATWDEIQHFLISSAGRSAILASQCRYEAGTILKKKCLKGHALGDILQILNMRAHNINYGKGRSLQSSKGSISMMLGFA
;
A
#
# COMPACT_ATOMS: atom_id res chain seq x y z
N MET A 1 63.53 6.38 -4.72
CA MET A 1 64.85 5.74 -4.96
C MET A 1 65.09 4.85 -3.75
N THR A 2 65.09 3.53 -3.78
CA THR A 2 65.40 2.53 -4.81
C THR A 2 64.73 1.21 -4.41
N HIS A 3 64.34 0.43 -5.41
CA HIS A 3 63.85 -0.94 -5.32
C HIS A 3 64.89 -1.90 -4.72
N ASN A 4 64.43 -3.03 -4.16
CA ASN A 4 65.02 -4.34 -4.40
C ASN A 4 64.08 -5.46 -3.91
N SER A 5 63.56 -6.25 -4.85
CA SER A 5 63.19 -7.67 -4.65
C SER A 5 64.44 -8.52 -4.96
N PRO A 6 64.55 -9.81 -4.55
CA PRO A 6 63.80 -10.90 -5.20
C PRO A 6 63.54 -12.15 -4.33
N SER A 7 62.88 -13.14 -4.95
CA SER A 7 63.11 -14.59 -4.84
C SER A 7 62.00 -15.47 -4.25
N VAL A 8 61.33 -16.12 -5.19
CA VAL A 8 60.63 -17.42 -5.19
C VAL A 8 61.30 -18.49 -4.30
N TYR A 9 60.50 -19.25 -3.55
CA TYR A 9 60.69 -20.69 -3.30
C TYR A 9 59.32 -21.39 -3.25
N LEU A 10 59.23 -22.50 -3.98
CA LEU A 10 58.17 -23.50 -3.94
C LEU A 10 58.51 -24.56 -2.90
N ASP A 11 57.46 -25.14 -2.31
CA ASP A 11 57.26 -26.58 -2.03
C ASP A 11 56.90 -26.96 -0.57
N GLU A 12 56.11 -28.03 -0.50
CA GLU A 12 55.64 -28.86 0.62
C GLU A 12 54.27 -28.55 1.27
N MET A 13 53.25 -29.29 0.78
CA MET A 13 52.04 -29.68 1.52
C MET A 13 52.36 -30.74 2.58
N PRO A 14 51.56 -30.78 3.68
CA PRO A 14 50.97 -32.06 4.07
C PRO A 14 49.49 -31.95 4.47
N ASN A 15 48.63 -32.48 3.60
CA ASN A 15 47.67 -33.55 3.85
C ASN A 15 47.03 -33.69 5.25
N HIS A 16 45.80 -33.17 5.47
CA HIS A 16 44.86 -33.73 6.46
C HIS A 16 43.39 -33.60 6.02
N ARG A 17 42.87 -34.73 5.50
CA ARG A 17 41.57 -35.38 5.78
C ARG A 17 40.34 -34.47 6.03
N TYR A 18 39.42 -34.44 5.06
CA TYR A 18 37.98 -34.29 5.31
C TYR A 18 37.21 -35.45 4.65
N PRO A 19 36.14 -35.98 5.27
CA PRO A 19 35.56 -37.26 4.89
C PRO A 19 34.52 -37.16 3.76
N SER A 20 34.46 -38.25 2.98
CA SER A 20 33.65 -38.50 1.80
C SER A 20 32.16 -38.16 1.91
N CYS A 21 31.67 -37.58 0.82
CA CYS A 21 30.28 -37.52 0.39
C CYS A 21 29.73 -38.94 0.10
N PRO A 22 28.56 -39.35 0.60
CA PRO A 22 27.89 -40.57 0.14
C PRO A 22 27.04 -40.26 -1.10
N GLU A 23 27.45 -40.85 -2.21
CA GLU A 23 26.72 -40.96 -3.48
C GLU A 23 25.56 -41.96 -3.30
N TYR A 24 24.32 -41.56 -3.61
CA TYR A 24 23.19 -42.48 -3.76
C TYR A 24 22.34 -42.10 -5.01
N PRO A 25 21.72 -43.10 -5.67
CA PRO A 25 21.46 -43.16 -7.12
C PRO A 25 20.13 -42.48 -7.54
N PRO A 26 19.90 -42.27 -8.86
CA PRO A 26 18.69 -41.59 -9.33
C PRO A 26 17.46 -42.50 -9.19
N PRO A 27 16.32 -42.02 -8.67
CA PRO A 27 15.08 -42.77 -8.76
C PRO A 27 14.46 -42.64 -10.15
N SER A 28 14.14 -43.80 -10.72
CA SER A 28 13.39 -43.98 -11.96
C SER A 28 11.96 -43.42 -11.89
N SER A 29 11.45 -43.08 -13.07
CA SER A 29 10.07 -42.64 -13.35
C SER A 29 9.00 -43.62 -12.83
N SER A 30 8.00 -43.10 -12.10
CA SER A 30 6.67 -43.72 -12.01
C SER A 30 5.57 -42.67 -11.77
N ALA A 31 4.40 -42.96 -12.33
CA ALA A 31 3.31 -42.04 -12.59
C ALA A 31 2.35 -41.81 -11.39
N MET A 32 1.63 -40.69 -11.48
CA MET A 32 0.34 -40.38 -10.85
C MET A 32 0.34 -40.20 -9.32
N GLY A 33 0.51 -38.95 -8.91
CA GLY A 33 0.02 -38.45 -7.62
C GLY A 33 -0.52 -37.04 -7.83
N ALA A 34 -1.83 -36.90 -7.91
CA ALA A 34 -2.53 -35.62 -7.95
C ALA A 34 -2.36 -34.90 -6.59
N GLY A 35 -1.18 -34.32 -6.38
CA GLY A 35 -0.96 -33.33 -5.33
C GLY A 35 -1.53 -32.01 -5.83
N VAL A 36 -2.71 -31.63 -5.33
CA VAL A 36 -3.28 -30.30 -5.52
C VAL A 36 -2.29 -29.30 -4.92
N ALA A 37 -1.48 -28.69 -5.78
CA ALA A 37 -0.61 -27.59 -5.43
C ALA A 37 -1.44 -26.44 -4.85
N PRO A 38 -0.96 -25.72 -3.83
CA PRO A 38 -1.68 -24.58 -3.27
C PRO A 38 -1.88 -23.56 -4.39
N GLY A 39 -3.15 -23.31 -4.72
CA GLY A 39 -3.68 -22.56 -5.85
C GLY A 39 -2.66 -21.82 -6.70
N SER A 40 -2.34 -22.36 -7.89
CA SER A 40 -1.56 -21.62 -8.87
C SER A 40 -2.31 -20.34 -9.21
N VAL A 41 -1.80 -19.20 -8.78
CA VAL A 41 -2.17 -17.92 -9.37
C VAL A 41 -1.93 -18.08 -10.87
N ILE A 42 -3.00 -18.11 -11.66
CA ILE A 42 -2.91 -18.20 -13.11
C ILE A 42 -2.25 -16.90 -13.58
N TRP A 43 -0.98 -16.99 -13.91
CA TRP A 43 -0.17 -15.88 -14.39
C TRP A 43 -0.55 -15.54 -15.82
N GLY A 44 -0.90 -14.27 -16.06
CA GLY A 44 -1.04 -13.72 -17.40
C GLY A 44 -2.06 -14.42 -18.30
N SER A 45 -2.10 -14.02 -19.56
CA SER A 45 -2.71 -14.78 -20.65
C SER A 45 -1.62 -15.63 -21.33
N PRO A 46 -1.98 -16.65 -22.13
CA PRO A 46 -0.98 -17.49 -22.81
C PRO A 46 0.01 -16.63 -23.61
N GLY A 47 1.31 -16.75 -23.33
CA GLY A 47 2.38 -16.02 -24.02
C GLY A 47 3.23 -15.05 -23.18
N CYS A 48 2.84 -14.74 -21.93
CA CYS A 48 3.70 -13.97 -21.02
C CYS A 48 4.63 -14.90 -20.21
N PRO A 49 5.95 -14.66 -20.16
CA PRO A 49 6.84 -15.41 -19.28
C PRO A 49 6.47 -15.17 -17.81
N LYS A 50 6.72 -16.17 -16.97
CA LYS A 50 6.51 -16.03 -15.51
C LYS A 50 7.45 -14.93 -14.99
N PRO A 51 6.93 -13.92 -14.26
CA PRO A 51 7.77 -12.87 -13.69
C PRO A 51 8.80 -13.46 -12.71
N SER A 52 9.93 -12.77 -12.52
CA SER A 52 10.88 -13.12 -11.46
C SER A 52 10.22 -13.06 -10.07
N GLU A 53 10.78 -13.73 -9.06
CA GLU A 53 10.22 -13.71 -7.69
C GLU A 53 10.07 -12.29 -7.14
N TYR A 54 11.07 -11.44 -7.38
CA TYR A 54 11.01 -10.03 -7.03
C TYR A 54 9.82 -9.32 -7.70
N MET A 55 9.63 -9.53 -9.01
CA MET A 55 8.48 -8.96 -9.75
C MET A 55 7.15 -9.52 -9.27
N GLN A 56 7.06 -10.81 -8.95
CA GLN A 56 5.86 -11.40 -8.34
C GLN A 56 5.54 -10.76 -7.00
N GLY A 57 6.56 -10.48 -6.18
CA GLY A 57 6.42 -9.73 -4.93
C GLY A 57 5.85 -8.34 -5.16
N LEU A 58 6.38 -7.59 -6.13
CA LEU A 58 5.86 -6.27 -6.50
C LEU A 58 4.39 -6.31 -6.96
N ILE A 59 4.05 -7.27 -7.83
CA ILE A 59 2.67 -7.48 -8.30
C ILE A 59 1.75 -7.81 -7.11
N GLY A 60 2.21 -8.68 -6.20
CA GLY A 60 1.49 -9.03 -4.98
C GLY A 60 1.16 -7.82 -4.10
N VAL A 61 2.10 -6.88 -3.95
CA VAL A 61 1.88 -5.63 -3.20
C VAL A 61 0.78 -4.78 -3.85
N VAL A 62 0.76 -4.66 -5.18
CA VAL A 62 -0.29 -3.90 -5.89
C VAL A 62 -1.65 -4.56 -5.72
N LEU A 63 -1.74 -5.89 -5.89
CA LEU A 63 -2.99 -6.62 -5.70
C LEU A 63 -3.51 -6.52 -4.26
N LEU A 64 -2.61 -6.56 -3.27
CA LEU A 64 -2.96 -6.34 -1.87
C LEU A 64 -3.51 -4.93 -1.62
N ALA A 65 -2.87 -3.92 -2.20
CA ALA A 65 -3.34 -2.54 -2.12
C ALA A 65 -4.73 -2.39 -2.78
N LEU A 66 -4.95 -2.94 -3.96
CA LEU A 66 -6.26 -2.91 -4.63
C LEU A 66 -7.36 -3.58 -3.79
N ASN A 67 -7.07 -4.75 -3.20
CA ASN A 67 -8.01 -5.42 -2.28
C ASN A 67 -8.32 -4.57 -1.05
N THR A 68 -7.31 -3.90 -0.50
CA THR A 68 -7.48 -2.99 0.63
C THR A 68 -8.36 -1.82 0.24
N LEU A 69 -8.05 -1.11 -0.85
CA LEU A 69 -8.84 0.01 -1.35
C LEU A 69 -10.30 -0.39 -1.62
N LYS A 70 -10.53 -1.58 -2.16
CA LYS A 70 -11.86 -2.16 -2.39
C LYS A 70 -12.64 -2.35 -1.09
N SER A 71 -12.03 -2.98 -0.08
CA SER A 71 -12.65 -3.17 1.24
C SER A 71 -12.93 -1.83 1.94
N GLU A 72 -12.07 -0.84 1.70
CA GLU A 72 -12.15 0.50 2.27
C GLU A 72 -13.00 1.47 1.43
N LYS A 73 -13.60 1.00 0.33
CA LYS A 73 -14.44 1.77 -0.61
C LYS A 73 -13.74 3.00 -1.20
N ILE A 74 -12.44 2.93 -1.42
CA ILE A 74 -11.62 3.99 -2.02
C ILE A 74 -11.45 3.72 -3.51
N MET A 75 -11.46 4.78 -4.31
CA MET A 75 -11.27 4.70 -5.76
C MET A 75 -9.84 4.24 -6.11
N PRO A 76 -9.65 3.26 -7.00
CA PRO A 76 -8.32 2.71 -7.28
C PRO A 76 -7.55 3.55 -8.30
N THR A 77 -7.14 4.73 -7.88
CA THR A 77 -6.30 5.64 -8.64
C THR A 77 -4.84 5.36 -8.33
N GLU A 78 -3.92 5.78 -9.20
CA GLU A 78 -2.48 5.64 -8.93
C GLU A 78 -2.09 6.26 -7.57
N THR A 79 -2.59 7.46 -7.28
CA THR A 79 -2.34 8.15 -6.00
C THR A 79 -2.86 7.34 -4.80
N ASN A 80 -4.08 6.80 -4.87
CA ASN A 80 -4.64 6.04 -3.76
C ASN A 80 -3.93 4.70 -3.56
N ILE A 81 -3.45 4.07 -4.65
CA ILE A 81 -2.63 2.86 -4.58
C ILE A 81 -1.29 3.19 -3.93
N ALA A 82 -0.64 4.28 -4.35
CA ALA A 82 0.61 4.75 -3.77
C ALA A 82 0.47 5.04 -2.27
N ASP A 83 -0.57 5.77 -1.88
CA ASP A 83 -0.83 6.09 -0.48
C ASP A 83 -1.14 4.84 0.35
N CYS A 84 -1.93 3.91 -0.19
CA CYS A 84 -2.21 2.64 0.47
C CYS A 84 -0.95 1.82 0.72
N ILE A 85 -0.03 1.76 -0.26
CA ILE A 85 1.24 1.03 -0.13
C ILE A 85 2.17 1.72 0.87
N ARG A 86 2.28 3.06 0.81
CA ARG A 86 3.19 3.83 1.66
C ARG A 86 2.76 3.91 3.12
N TYR A 87 1.46 4.05 3.37
CA TYR A 87 0.92 4.40 4.69
C TYR A 87 -0.02 3.33 5.28
N GLY A 88 -0.36 2.28 4.52
CA GLY A 88 -1.20 1.17 4.98
C GLY A 88 -0.44 0.15 5.83
N ASP A 89 0.47 -0.60 5.20
CA ASP A 89 1.36 -1.57 5.86
C ASP A 89 2.82 -1.12 5.77
N GLN A 90 3.46 -0.96 6.94
CA GLN A 90 4.85 -0.54 7.05
C GLN A 90 5.81 -1.46 6.27
N LYS A 91 5.45 -2.74 6.08
CA LYS A 91 6.26 -3.72 5.33
C LYS A 91 6.48 -3.34 3.87
N HIS A 92 5.57 -2.59 3.28
CA HIS A 92 5.57 -2.25 1.86
C HIS A 92 5.88 -0.77 1.58
N ARG A 93 6.20 -0.02 2.64
CA ARG A 93 6.38 1.43 2.57
C ARG A 93 7.41 1.90 1.52
N ASN A 94 8.47 1.12 1.33
CA ASN A 94 9.58 1.45 0.45
C ASN A 94 9.48 0.80 -0.94
N THR A 95 8.33 0.20 -1.27
CA THR A 95 8.10 -0.38 -2.60
C THR A 95 8.18 0.70 -3.68
N ASP A 96 8.89 0.40 -4.77
CA ASP A 96 8.84 1.22 -5.99
C ASP A 96 7.47 1.02 -6.65
N ILE A 97 6.54 1.93 -6.34
CA ILE A 97 5.13 1.83 -6.75
C ILE A 97 4.98 1.91 -8.26
N LYS A 98 5.77 2.75 -8.93
CA LYS A 98 5.69 2.92 -10.38
C LYS A 98 6.08 1.61 -11.07
N LYS A 99 7.24 1.07 -10.69
CA LYS A 99 7.70 -0.22 -11.19
C LYS A 99 6.74 -1.36 -10.85
N ALA A 100 6.17 -1.36 -9.64
CA ALA A 100 5.23 -2.39 -9.23
C ALA A 100 3.94 -2.37 -10.07
N LEU A 101 3.41 -1.18 -10.35
CA LEU A 101 2.21 -1.00 -11.16
C LEU A 101 2.47 -1.33 -12.63
N GLU A 102 3.60 -0.88 -13.19
CA GLU A 102 4.06 -1.27 -14.54
C GLU A 102 4.18 -2.78 -14.67
N CYS A 103 4.87 -3.45 -13.75
CA CYS A 103 4.99 -4.91 -13.73
C CYS A 103 3.61 -5.59 -13.67
N ALA A 104 2.67 -5.08 -12.86
CA ALA A 104 1.34 -5.66 -12.73
C ALA A 104 0.50 -5.53 -14.02
N ILE A 105 0.66 -4.44 -14.76
CA ILE A 105 -0.01 -4.19 -16.03
C ILE A 105 0.63 -5.03 -17.15
N GLU A 106 1.96 -5.04 -17.26
CA GLU A 106 2.72 -5.81 -18.25
C GLU A 106 2.39 -7.30 -18.18
N HIS A 107 2.26 -7.84 -16.97
CA HIS A 107 1.89 -9.24 -16.73
C HIS A 107 0.37 -9.48 -16.72
N GLN A 108 -0.42 -8.48 -17.09
CA GLN A 108 -1.88 -8.54 -17.20
C GLN A 108 -2.60 -8.98 -15.91
N MET A 109 -2.00 -8.69 -14.76
CA MET A 109 -2.58 -8.96 -13.44
C MET A 109 -3.46 -7.79 -12.97
N VAL A 110 -3.21 -6.60 -13.51
CA VAL A 110 -3.99 -5.38 -13.31
C VAL A 110 -4.34 -4.79 -14.67
N VAL A 111 -5.55 -4.25 -14.78
CA VAL A 111 -6.05 -3.56 -15.98
C VAL A 111 -6.25 -2.08 -15.64
N ALA A 112 -5.68 -1.21 -16.48
CA ALA A 112 -5.96 0.21 -16.45
C ALA A 112 -7.23 0.51 -17.27
N GLN A 113 -8.17 1.24 -16.67
CA GLN A 113 -9.43 1.67 -17.27
C GLN A 113 -9.51 3.20 -17.21
N SER A 114 -9.88 3.83 -18.32
CA SER A 114 -10.05 5.28 -18.36
C SER A 114 -11.45 5.69 -17.93
N LEU A 115 -11.54 6.63 -16.99
CA LEU A 115 -12.76 7.33 -16.59
C LEU A 115 -12.55 8.83 -16.84
N GLY A 116 -12.91 9.28 -18.05
CA GLY A 116 -12.56 10.63 -18.51
C GLY A 116 -11.05 10.82 -18.56
N ALA A 117 -10.53 11.85 -17.90
CA ALA A 117 -9.09 12.11 -17.79
C ALA A 117 -8.39 11.26 -16.70
N MET A 118 -9.12 10.48 -15.91
CA MET A 118 -8.58 9.70 -14.80
C MET A 118 -8.34 8.25 -15.20
N GLN A 119 -7.23 7.66 -14.75
CA GLN A 119 -6.98 6.22 -14.85
C GLN A 119 -7.36 5.52 -13.55
N LEU A 120 -8.08 4.41 -13.69
CA LEU A 120 -8.47 3.50 -12.63
C LEU A 120 -7.85 2.14 -12.85
N PHE A 121 -7.38 1.50 -11.79
CA PHE A 121 -6.70 0.21 -11.87
C PHE A 121 -7.53 -0.86 -11.14
N VAL A 122 -7.77 -1.98 -11.79
CA VAL A 122 -8.49 -3.11 -11.17
C VAL A 122 -7.75 -4.41 -11.41
N GLY A 123 -7.95 -5.38 -10.52
CA GLY A 123 -7.39 -6.72 -10.73
C GLY A 123 -7.93 -7.36 -12.01
N LYS A 124 -7.16 -8.28 -12.59
CA LYS A 124 -7.58 -9.07 -13.75
C LYS A 124 -8.95 -9.72 -13.48
N ASN A 125 -9.87 -9.60 -14.44
CA ASN A 125 -11.24 -10.12 -14.38
C ASN A 125 -12.13 -9.50 -13.28
N GLU A 126 -11.68 -8.45 -12.60
CA GLU A 126 -12.50 -7.73 -11.64
C GLU A 126 -13.27 -6.57 -12.29
N LYS A 127 -14.44 -6.27 -11.74
CA LYS A 127 -15.19 -5.05 -12.05
C LYS A 127 -14.82 -3.95 -11.07
N LEU A 128 -14.91 -2.70 -11.51
CA LEU A 128 -14.80 -1.56 -10.62
C LEU A 128 -15.83 -1.65 -9.49
N TRP A 129 -15.40 -1.43 -8.25
CA TRP A 129 -16.27 -1.47 -7.08
C TRP A 129 -16.91 -0.11 -6.80
N LYS A 130 -17.99 -0.13 -6.00
CA LYS A 130 -18.64 1.09 -5.55
C LYS A 130 -17.73 1.84 -4.56
N CYS A 131 -17.22 2.98 -5.00
CA CYS A 131 -16.36 3.85 -4.19
C CYS A 131 -17.18 4.93 -3.49
N VAL A 132 -16.73 5.36 -2.32
CA VAL A 132 -17.22 6.58 -1.67
C VAL A 132 -16.71 7.77 -2.46
N ASN A 133 -17.60 8.71 -2.79
CA ASN A 133 -17.21 9.95 -3.44
C ASN A 133 -16.52 10.86 -2.39
N PRO A 134 -15.23 11.20 -2.55
CA PRO A 134 -14.51 12.00 -1.56
C PRO A 134 -14.96 13.47 -1.52
N ILE A 135 -15.59 13.99 -2.58
CA ILE A 135 -16.03 15.40 -2.70
C ILE A 135 -17.53 15.53 -2.38
N GLY A 136 -18.33 14.53 -2.76
CA GLY A 136 -19.74 14.46 -2.42
C GLY A 136 -19.94 14.05 -0.97
N GLY A 137 -21.01 14.50 -0.32
CA GLY A 137 -21.31 14.15 1.07
C GLY A 137 -22.24 15.18 1.71
N SER A 138 -22.89 14.81 2.80
CA SER A 138 -23.68 15.76 3.59
C SER A 138 -23.28 15.66 5.05
N PRO A 139 -22.84 16.76 5.70
CA PRO A 139 -22.53 16.77 7.12
C PRO A 139 -23.69 16.28 8.00
N LYS A 140 -24.94 16.46 7.52
CA LYS A 140 -26.17 16.01 8.20
C LYS A 140 -26.31 14.49 8.27
N LYS A 141 -25.61 13.74 7.40
CA LYS A 141 -25.64 12.27 7.37
C LYS A 141 -24.65 11.63 8.33
N ILE A 142 -23.73 12.41 8.90
CA ILE A 142 -22.76 11.91 9.88
C ILE A 142 -23.38 12.05 11.27
N PRO A 143 -23.49 10.95 12.04
CA PRO A 143 -24.00 11.01 13.40
C PRO A 143 -23.21 11.99 14.26
N LYS A 144 -23.90 12.72 15.15
CA LYS A 144 -23.25 13.67 16.06
C LYS A 144 -22.17 12.98 16.91
N ALA A 145 -22.43 11.77 17.40
CA ALA A 145 -21.46 10.99 18.16
C ALA A 145 -20.12 10.80 17.41
N THR A 146 -20.18 10.51 16.11
CA THR A 146 -18.98 10.40 15.26
C THR A 146 -18.21 11.72 15.20
N TRP A 147 -18.90 12.85 15.11
CA TRP A 147 -18.25 14.16 15.13
C TRP A 147 -17.61 14.49 16.49
N ASP A 148 -18.29 14.15 17.57
CA ASP A 148 -17.83 14.40 18.93
C ASP A 148 -16.57 13.56 19.24
N GLU A 149 -16.52 12.29 18.82
CA GLU A 149 -15.32 11.43 18.95
C GLU A 149 -14.11 11.98 18.18
N ILE A 150 -14.32 12.39 16.91
CA ILE A 150 -13.27 13.00 16.10
C ILE A 150 -12.77 14.28 16.79
N GLN A 151 -13.69 15.15 17.23
CA GLN A 151 -13.32 16.40 17.89
C GLN A 151 -12.55 16.14 19.19
N HIS A 152 -13.01 15.21 20.02
CA HIS A 152 -12.34 14.83 21.27
C HIS A 152 -10.90 14.36 21.02
N PHE A 153 -10.68 13.54 19.99
CA PHE A 153 -9.34 13.15 19.60
C PHE A 153 -8.50 14.33 19.10
N LEU A 154 -9.06 15.17 18.22
CA LEU A 154 -8.38 16.33 17.64
C LEU A 154 -8.06 17.44 18.65
N ILE A 155 -8.70 17.50 19.82
CA ILE A 155 -8.31 18.46 20.87
C ILE A 155 -7.28 17.87 21.84
N SER A 156 -7.15 16.55 21.90
CA SER A 156 -6.13 15.88 22.73
C SER A 156 -4.72 16.16 22.21
N SER A 157 -3.73 16.24 23.11
CA SER A 157 -2.32 16.44 22.73
C SER A 157 -1.84 15.37 21.74
N ALA A 158 -2.09 14.10 22.06
CA ALA A 158 -1.70 12.96 21.22
C ALA A 158 -2.37 12.99 19.84
N GLY A 159 -3.67 13.31 19.77
CA GLY A 159 -4.38 13.36 18.50
C GLY A 159 -3.95 14.53 17.63
N ARG A 160 -3.76 15.71 18.23
CA ARG A 160 -3.20 16.89 17.52
C ARG A 160 -1.85 16.58 16.90
N SER A 161 -0.91 16.05 17.70
CA SER A 161 0.42 15.70 17.24
C SER A 161 0.40 14.64 16.15
N ALA A 162 -0.43 13.59 16.30
CA ALA A 162 -0.52 12.53 15.30
C ALA A 162 -1.04 13.03 13.95
N ILE A 163 -2.06 13.89 13.96
CA ILE A 163 -2.61 14.45 12.72
C ILE A 163 -1.65 15.46 12.09
N LEU A 164 -1.01 16.33 12.88
CA LEU A 164 0.01 17.24 12.37
C LEU A 164 1.24 16.53 11.78
N ALA A 165 1.58 15.34 12.29
CA ALA A 165 2.68 14.53 11.78
C ALA A 165 2.32 13.72 10.53
N SER A 166 1.04 13.63 10.16
CA SER A 166 0.63 12.88 8.97
C SER A 166 1.03 13.60 7.69
N GLN A 167 1.47 12.84 6.70
CA GLN A 167 2.05 13.33 5.45
C GLN A 167 0.99 13.50 4.36
N CYS A 168 -0.15 12.82 4.49
CA CYS A 168 -1.23 12.89 3.53
C CYS A 168 -2.58 12.62 4.19
N ARG A 169 -3.66 12.89 3.43
CA ARG A 169 -5.04 12.62 3.87
C ARG A 169 -5.28 11.13 4.16
N TYR A 170 -4.66 10.23 3.40
CA TYR A 170 -4.78 8.79 3.62
C TYR A 170 -4.22 8.38 4.99
N GLU A 171 -3.04 8.87 5.34
CA GLU A 171 -2.40 8.61 6.63
C GLU A 171 -3.21 9.20 7.79
N ALA A 172 -3.65 10.46 7.66
CA ALA A 172 -4.55 11.10 8.63
C ALA A 172 -5.85 10.29 8.84
N GLY A 173 -6.48 9.85 7.74
CA GLY A 173 -7.68 9.02 7.78
C GLY A 173 -7.43 7.67 8.45
N THR A 174 -6.28 7.06 8.20
CA THR A 174 -5.88 5.79 8.82
C THR A 174 -5.68 5.94 10.34
N ILE A 175 -5.09 7.05 10.79
CA ILE A 175 -4.97 7.39 12.21
C ILE A 175 -6.36 7.52 12.85
N LEU A 176 -7.27 8.29 12.23
CA LEU A 176 -8.64 8.44 12.71
C LEU A 176 -9.40 7.11 12.75
N LYS A 177 -9.23 6.26 11.73
CA LYS A 177 -9.83 4.91 11.71
C LYS A 177 -9.37 4.09 12.91
N LYS A 178 -8.06 4.05 13.17
CA LYS A 178 -7.47 3.26 14.26
C LYS A 178 -7.88 3.78 15.65
N LYS A 179 -8.00 5.10 15.81
CA LYS A 179 -8.20 5.74 17.12
C LYS A 179 -9.66 6.03 17.47
N CYS A 180 -10.48 6.40 16.48
CA CYS A 180 -11.84 6.88 16.70
C CYS A 180 -12.88 6.07 15.92
N LEU A 181 -12.58 5.66 14.68
CA LEU A 181 -13.60 5.25 13.70
C LEU A 181 -13.44 3.79 13.25
N LYS A 182 -13.14 2.87 14.17
CA LYS A 182 -12.79 1.47 13.84
C LYS A 182 -13.81 0.75 12.95
N GLY A 183 -15.10 1.07 13.09
CA GLY A 183 -16.19 0.48 12.30
C GLY A 183 -16.47 1.16 10.96
N HIS A 184 -15.78 2.24 10.61
CA HIS A 184 -16.01 2.97 9.37
C HIS A 184 -15.02 2.56 8.28
N ALA A 185 -15.47 2.54 7.02
CA ALA A 185 -14.57 2.41 5.89
C ALA A 185 -13.72 3.68 5.77
N LEU A 186 -12.45 3.55 5.40
CA LEU A 186 -11.53 4.68 5.24
C LEU A 186 -12.03 5.64 4.17
N GLY A 187 -12.70 5.17 3.12
CA GLY A 187 -13.38 6.04 2.15
C GLY A 187 -14.41 6.98 2.80
N ASP A 188 -15.19 6.49 3.77
CA ASP A 188 -16.15 7.31 4.54
C ASP A 188 -15.40 8.35 5.40
N ILE A 189 -14.29 7.94 6.01
CA ILE A 189 -13.43 8.82 6.84
C ILE A 189 -12.77 9.92 5.99
N LEU A 190 -12.28 9.59 4.79
CA LEU A 190 -11.70 10.55 3.86
C LEU A 190 -12.74 11.56 3.37
N GLN A 191 -13.99 11.12 3.15
CA GLN A 191 -15.10 12.02 2.85
C GLN A 191 -15.38 12.98 4.02
N ILE A 192 -15.38 12.48 5.26
CA ILE A 192 -15.51 13.30 6.48
C ILE A 192 -14.42 14.38 6.55
N LEU A 193 -13.16 13.98 6.31
CA LEU A 193 -12.01 14.88 6.31
C LEU A 193 -12.14 15.97 5.24
N ASN A 194 -12.53 15.62 4.02
CA ASN A 194 -12.74 16.59 2.95
C ASN A 194 -13.90 17.57 3.24
N MET A 195 -14.99 17.10 3.85
CA MET A 195 -16.09 17.99 4.24
C MET A 195 -15.69 19.03 5.30
N ARG A 196 -14.75 18.69 6.19
CA ARG A 196 -14.21 19.67 7.15
C ARG A 196 -13.34 20.73 6.46
N ALA A 197 -12.51 20.33 5.49
CA ALA A 197 -11.70 21.27 4.71
C ALA A 197 -12.57 22.27 3.93
N HIS A 198 -13.67 21.83 3.31
CA HIS A 198 -14.55 22.69 2.51
C HIS A 198 -15.51 23.57 3.34
N ASN A 199 -16.00 23.12 4.50
CA ASN A 199 -16.89 23.94 5.36
C ASN A 199 -16.20 25.16 6.00
N ILE A 200 -14.87 25.23 5.94
CA ILE A 200 -14.11 26.41 6.39
C ILE A 200 -14.25 27.57 5.39
N ASN A 201 -14.42 27.28 4.10
CA ASN A 201 -14.51 28.31 3.05
C ASN A 201 -15.91 28.90 2.85
N TYR A 202 -16.98 28.19 3.23
CA TYR A 202 -18.36 28.67 3.10
C TYR A 202 -18.91 29.35 4.37
N GLY A 203 -18.15 29.34 5.48
CA GLY A 203 -18.59 29.78 6.81
C GLY A 203 -18.28 31.23 7.17
N LYS A 204 -18.11 32.16 6.21
CA LYS A 204 -17.97 33.60 6.48
C LYS A 204 -19.34 34.20 6.83
N GLY A 205 -19.91 33.77 7.97
CA GLY A 205 -21.24 34.20 8.39
C GLY A 205 -21.91 33.30 9.43
N ARG A 206 -21.27 33.07 10.58
CA ARG A 206 -21.94 32.98 11.90
C ARG A 206 -20.91 32.73 13.01
N SER A 207 -20.89 33.66 13.96
CA SER A 207 -20.00 33.74 15.11
C SER A 207 -19.99 32.46 15.95
N LEU A 208 -18.79 31.90 16.10
CA LEU A 208 -18.33 31.19 17.30
C LEU A 208 -16.81 31.17 17.18
N GLN A 209 -16.22 32.32 17.49
CA GLN A 209 -14.78 32.53 17.61
C GLN A 209 -14.34 31.94 18.95
N SER A 210 -13.48 30.93 18.91
CA SER A 210 -12.41 30.66 19.90
C SER A 210 -11.75 29.29 19.65
N SER A 211 -12.48 28.28 19.15
CA SER A 211 -11.91 26.92 18.90
C SER A 211 -11.71 26.58 17.40
N LYS A 212 -12.31 27.34 16.48
CA LYS A 212 -12.38 27.01 15.05
C LYS A 212 -11.06 27.20 14.28
N GLY A 213 -10.13 28.01 14.78
CA GLY A 213 -8.87 28.32 14.10
C GLY A 213 -7.80 27.23 14.17
N SER A 214 -7.87 26.31 15.14
CA SER A 214 -6.78 25.36 15.38
C SER A 214 -6.85 24.11 14.49
N ILE A 215 -8.04 23.65 14.12
CA ILE A 215 -8.21 22.40 13.36
C ILE A 215 -8.04 22.62 11.85
N SER A 216 -8.39 23.80 11.32
CA SER A 216 -8.14 24.18 9.92
C SER A 216 -6.65 24.16 9.56
N MET A 217 -5.79 24.52 10.51
CA MET A 217 -4.33 24.46 10.33
C MET A 217 -3.77 23.03 10.41
N MET A 218 -4.48 22.09 11.05
CA MET A 218 -3.97 20.74 11.25
C MET A 218 -4.22 19.79 10.08
N LEU A 219 -5.19 20.08 9.21
CA LEU A 219 -5.61 19.20 8.12
C LEU A 219 -5.26 19.77 6.73
N GLY A 220 -4.36 20.75 6.66
CA GLY A 220 -3.95 21.45 5.45
C GLY A 220 -3.19 20.56 4.46
N PHE A 221 -3.90 19.64 3.83
CA PHE A 221 -3.43 18.89 2.68
C PHE A 221 -4.02 19.53 1.43
N ALA A 222 -3.15 20.14 0.62
CA ALA A 222 -3.47 20.61 -0.72
C ALA A 222 -3.99 19.48 -1.63
#